data_AF-A0AAP1QUK4-F1
#
_entry.id   AF-A0AAP1QUK4-F1
#
_cell.length_a   1.000
_cell.length_b   1.000
_cell.length_c   1.000
_cell.angle_alpha   90.00
_cell.angle_beta   90.00
_cell.angle_gamma   90.00
#
_symmetry.space_group_name_H-M   'P 1'
#
loop_
_entity.id
_entity.type
_entity.pdbx_description
1 polymer ?
#
loop_
_entity_poly.entity_id
_entity_poly.type
_entity_poly.pdbx_seq_one_letter_code
_entity_poly.pdbx_strand_id
1 'polypeptide(L)'
;MKSNIIIIRTIPIFLCFLLSACDEDNDEQSPPLRNFVDSQLTLIKDNTSFPLKVKEESNDSNQPLYLYKQGFIKNNNLFNPSENQLEYNFSLKDESNNNHIYKITLRYESNNFSNQPIDIEFIDQTTNSTQVFACSSVAYPCINITTVVDKNTGKSEVKFNKTNLRNTQSTIELNGSISGELAVNPPNIDVIPSSNQNYALNMYNNNESFQNILDGKLQFIQFVNHNIMNFNTGPSYIYDFISVKTINNKVTEFELISYLDPSINRRVDPNSFSKIQYNPETYSFNITQANLVYYDFPSSANEYIEGNIGP
;
A
#
# COMPACT_ATOMS: atom_id res chain seq x y z
N MET A 1 68.31 14.95 51.89
CA MET A 1 67.85 13.57 52.09
C MET A 1 66.60 13.59 52.94
N LYS A 2 65.43 13.34 52.34
CA LYS A 2 64.16 12.99 53.01
C LYS A 2 63.15 12.52 51.96
N SER A 3 62.71 11.27 52.15
CA SER A 3 61.57 10.51 51.62
C SER A 3 60.82 10.99 50.37
N ASN A 4 60.95 10.22 49.30
CA ASN A 4 59.90 10.03 48.30
C ASN A 4 58.88 9.01 48.84
N ILE A 5 57.66 9.44 49.13
CA ILE A 5 56.51 8.55 49.35
C ILE A 5 55.69 8.59 48.07
N ILE A 6 55.77 7.54 47.27
CA ILE A 6 54.83 7.29 46.17
C ILE A 6 53.70 6.46 46.79
N ILE A 7 52.53 7.06 46.92
CA ILE A 7 51.31 6.36 47.32
C ILE A 7 50.83 5.56 46.11
N ILE A 8 51.05 4.25 46.14
CA ILE A 8 50.41 3.30 45.22
C ILE A 8 48.95 3.20 45.67
N ARG A 9 48.04 3.87 44.97
CA ARG A 9 46.61 3.56 45.07
C ARG A 9 46.31 2.37 44.16
N THR A 10 46.17 1.21 44.78
CA THR A 10 45.50 0.04 44.23
C THR A 10 44.09 0.43 43.77
N ILE A 11 43.84 0.31 42.46
CA ILE A 11 42.48 0.30 41.91
C ILE A 11 42.00 -1.15 42.00
N PRO A 12 40.98 -1.49 42.80
CA PRO A 12 40.34 -2.78 42.68
C PRO A 12 39.57 -2.78 41.36
N ILE A 13 40.02 -3.60 40.41
CA ILE A 13 39.23 -3.99 39.25
C ILE A 13 38.10 -4.85 39.78
N PHE A 14 37.00 -4.22 40.17
CA PHE A 14 35.74 -4.91 40.37
C PHE A 14 35.15 -5.09 38.96
N LEU A 15 35.27 -6.30 38.42
CA LEU A 15 34.43 -6.75 37.32
C LEU A 15 32.99 -6.71 37.80
N CYS A 16 32.30 -5.58 37.58
CA CYS A 16 30.85 -5.58 37.54
C CYS A 16 30.44 -6.25 36.23
N PHE A 17 30.24 -7.57 36.30
CA PHE A 17 29.28 -8.24 35.43
C PHE A 17 27.90 -7.61 35.72
N LEU A 18 27.55 -6.57 34.95
CA LEU A 18 26.17 -6.17 34.81
C LEU A 18 25.52 -7.15 33.83
N LEU A 19 24.95 -8.19 34.41
CA LEU A 19 23.78 -8.86 33.87
C LEU A 19 22.64 -7.83 33.88
N SER A 20 22.45 -7.10 32.77
CA SER A 20 21.13 -6.59 32.38
C SER A 20 20.57 -7.66 31.43
N ALA A 21 19.75 -8.60 31.89
CA ALA A 21 18.32 -8.41 32.15
C ALA A 21 17.66 -7.66 30.99
N CYS A 22 16.78 -8.37 30.29
CA CYS A 22 15.95 -7.90 29.21
C CYS A 22 15.40 -6.50 29.52
N ASP A 23 15.87 -5.48 28.81
CA ASP A 23 15.04 -4.33 28.54
C ASP A 23 14.05 -4.80 27.49
N GLU A 24 12.83 -5.11 27.94
CA GLU A 24 11.66 -4.99 27.09
C GLU A 24 11.74 -3.62 26.43
N ASP A 25 11.65 -3.60 25.09
CA ASP A 25 11.50 -2.39 24.31
C ASP A 25 10.42 -1.52 24.97
N ASN A 26 10.84 -0.47 25.68
CA ASN A 26 9.95 0.62 26.02
C ASN A 26 9.62 1.27 24.68
N ASP A 27 8.54 0.80 24.06
CA ASP A 27 7.83 1.53 23.01
C ASP A 27 7.54 2.92 23.59
N GLU A 28 8.41 3.88 23.27
CA GLU A 28 8.06 5.29 23.34
C GLU A 28 6.74 5.40 22.58
N GLN A 29 5.67 5.67 23.33
CA GLN A 29 4.32 5.71 22.83
C GLN A 29 4.23 6.91 21.90
N SER A 30 4.67 6.69 20.65
CA SER A 30 4.56 7.63 19.56
C SER A 30 3.10 8.09 19.53
N PRO A 31 2.83 9.39 19.34
CA PRO A 31 1.45 9.85 19.23
C PRO A 31 0.71 8.96 18.22
N PRO A 32 -0.56 8.61 18.51
CA PRO A 32 -1.27 7.65 17.69
C PRO A 32 -1.18 8.07 16.23
N LEU A 33 -0.81 7.13 15.36
CA LEU A 33 -0.67 7.38 13.93
C LEU A 33 -2.05 7.78 13.37
N ARG A 34 -2.27 9.08 13.14
CA ARG A 34 -3.56 9.61 12.67
C ARG A 34 -3.51 9.89 11.19
N ASN A 35 -4.45 9.31 10.46
CA ASN A 35 -4.75 9.68 9.08
C ASN A 35 -5.95 10.64 9.07
N PHE A 36 -5.92 11.63 8.18
CA PHE A 36 -6.83 12.76 8.23
C PHE A 36 -7.41 13.09 6.85
N VAL A 37 -8.69 13.49 6.86
CA VAL A 37 -9.38 14.09 5.71
C VAL A 37 -10.12 15.36 6.12
N ASP A 38 -9.98 16.42 5.33
CA ASP A 38 -10.80 17.64 5.40
C ASP A 38 -11.48 17.83 4.05
N SER A 39 -12.81 17.66 4.02
CA SER A 39 -13.62 17.96 2.85
C SER A 39 -14.36 19.27 3.06
N GLN A 40 -14.23 20.18 2.10
CA GLN A 40 -14.98 21.42 1.96
C GLN A 40 -15.75 21.43 0.63
N LEU A 41 -16.15 20.25 0.17
CA LEU A 41 -16.81 20.05 -1.11
C LEU A 41 -18.28 20.46 -1.05
N THR A 42 -18.81 20.79 -2.22
CA THR A 42 -20.23 20.98 -2.50
C THR A 42 -20.56 20.17 -3.75
N LEU A 43 -21.55 19.30 -3.63
CA LEU A 43 -22.08 18.50 -4.72
C LEU A 43 -23.36 19.15 -5.23
N ILE A 44 -23.47 19.36 -6.53
CA ILE A 44 -24.66 19.92 -7.16
C ILE A 44 -25.25 18.85 -8.08
N LYS A 45 -26.52 18.51 -7.87
CA LYS A 45 -27.29 17.56 -8.67
C LYS A 45 -28.69 18.10 -8.89
N ASP A 46 -29.15 18.13 -10.14
CA ASP A 46 -30.49 18.60 -10.51
C ASP A 46 -30.81 20.01 -9.93
N ASN A 47 -29.84 20.92 -10.00
CA ASN A 47 -29.87 22.27 -9.40
C ASN A 47 -29.99 22.32 -7.87
N THR A 48 -29.91 21.18 -7.19
CA THR A 48 -29.88 21.09 -5.73
C THR A 48 -28.44 20.98 -5.27
N SER A 49 -28.08 21.74 -4.24
CA SER A 49 -26.72 21.82 -3.69
C SER A 49 -26.65 21.09 -2.35
N PHE A 50 -25.66 20.22 -2.19
CA PHE A 50 -25.42 19.38 -1.03
C PHE A 50 -24.01 19.66 -0.49
N PRO A 51 -23.87 20.24 0.71
CA PRO A 51 -22.57 20.46 1.32
C PRO A 51 -21.98 19.12 1.79
N LEU A 52 -20.79 18.78 1.32
CA LEU A 52 -20.02 17.62 1.75
C LEU A 52 -18.89 18.06 2.69
N LYS A 53 -19.25 18.75 3.77
CA LYS A 53 -18.30 19.39 4.68
C LYS A 53 -18.03 18.55 5.91
N VAL A 54 -16.82 18.01 6.01
CA VAL A 54 -16.43 17.16 7.14
C VAL A 54 -14.94 17.29 7.42
N LYS A 55 -14.60 17.11 8.69
CA LYS A 55 -13.24 17.00 9.17
C LYS A 55 -13.14 15.75 10.03
N GLU A 56 -12.44 14.74 9.55
CA GLU A 56 -12.35 13.42 10.17
C GLU A 56 -10.89 13.00 10.39
N GLU A 57 -10.64 12.35 11.52
CA GLU A 57 -9.37 11.69 11.83
C GLU A 57 -9.63 10.22 12.18
N SER A 58 -8.75 9.33 11.73
CA SER A 58 -8.81 7.91 12.04
C SER A 58 -7.45 7.40 12.47
N ASN A 59 -7.47 6.54 13.49
CA ASN A 59 -6.32 5.74 13.91
C ASN A 59 -6.43 4.30 13.39
N ASP A 60 -7.50 3.96 12.67
CA ASP A 60 -7.70 2.63 12.11
C ASP A 60 -6.88 2.48 10.83
N SER A 61 -5.74 1.78 10.95
CA SER A 61 -4.88 1.47 9.82
C SER A 61 -5.53 0.56 8.77
N ASN A 62 -6.60 -0.15 9.12
CA ASN A 62 -7.34 -1.02 8.20
C ASN A 62 -8.43 -0.27 7.43
N GLN A 63 -8.87 0.90 7.92
CA GLN A 63 -9.84 1.78 7.27
C GLN A 63 -9.29 3.21 7.18
N PRO A 64 -8.25 3.43 6.35
CA PRO A 64 -7.66 4.75 6.19
C PRO A 64 -8.62 5.71 5.48
N LEU A 65 -8.75 6.93 6.01
CA LEU A 65 -9.54 7.99 5.39
C LEU A 65 -8.86 8.52 4.12
N TYR A 66 -7.54 8.50 4.07
CA TYR A 66 -6.76 8.95 2.93
C TYR A 66 -5.71 7.92 2.53
N LEU A 67 -5.67 7.60 1.23
CA LEU A 67 -4.72 6.70 0.61
C LEU A 67 -3.94 7.43 -0.49
N TYR A 68 -2.62 7.28 -0.43
CA TYR A 68 -1.67 7.69 -1.47
C TYR A 68 -1.05 6.44 -2.09
N LYS A 69 -1.22 6.21 -3.40
CA LYS A 69 -0.67 5.05 -4.09
C LYS A 69 0.27 5.46 -5.21
N GLN A 70 1.40 4.77 -5.32
CA GLN A 70 2.39 4.92 -6.39
C GLN A 70 2.58 3.57 -7.06
N GLY A 71 2.26 3.48 -8.35
CA GLY A 71 2.46 2.30 -9.18
C GLY A 71 3.66 2.46 -10.11
N PHE A 72 4.38 1.36 -10.32
CA PHE A 72 5.55 1.29 -11.18
C PHE A 72 5.43 0.09 -12.10
N ILE A 73 5.69 0.29 -13.40
CA ILE A 73 5.69 -0.78 -14.41
C ILE A 73 7.10 -1.02 -14.91
N LYS A 74 7.46 -2.29 -15.08
CA LYS A 74 8.77 -2.69 -15.63
C LYS A 74 8.91 -2.21 -17.07
N ASN A 75 10.03 -1.54 -17.34
CA ASN A 75 10.47 -1.14 -18.67
C ASN A 75 11.97 -1.40 -18.77
N ASN A 76 12.33 -2.53 -19.40
CA ASN A 76 13.71 -3.05 -19.43
C ASN A 76 14.28 -3.22 -18.01
N ASN A 77 15.42 -2.59 -17.72
CA ASN A 77 16.19 -2.75 -16.48
C ASN A 77 15.70 -1.82 -15.34
N LEU A 78 14.51 -1.24 -15.45
CA LEU A 78 13.97 -0.28 -14.48
C LEU A 78 12.47 -0.48 -14.36
N PHE A 79 11.92 -0.27 -13.16
CA PHE A 79 10.50 0.07 -13.03
C PHE A 79 10.34 1.57 -13.03
N ASN A 80 9.57 2.07 -14.00
CA ASN A 80 9.24 3.47 -14.12
C ASN A 80 7.88 3.75 -13.48
N PRO A 81 7.66 4.96 -12.94
CA PRO A 81 6.35 5.40 -12.49
C PRO A 81 5.30 5.22 -13.59
N SER A 82 4.20 4.54 -13.28
CA SER A 82 3.12 4.27 -14.23
C SER A 82 1.84 5.03 -13.89
N GLU A 83 1.41 4.98 -12.64
CA GLU A 83 0.16 5.57 -12.19
C GLU A 83 0.28 6.00 -10.73
N ASN A 84 -0.33 7.14 -10.39
CA ASN A 84 -0.58 7.52 -9.01
C ASN A 84 -2.06 7.59 -8.72
N GLN A 85 -2.41 7.25 -7.49
CA GLN A 85 -3.79 7.34 -7.02
C GLN A 85 -3.87 8.08 -5.69
N LEU A 86 -4.80 9.01 -5.61
CA LEU A 86 -5.26 9.61 -4.35
C LEU A 86 -6.66 9.10 -4.08
N GLU A 87 -6.92 8.63 -2.87
CA GLU A 87 -8.26 8.17 -2.48
C GLU A 87 -8.63 8.75 -1.12
N TYR A 88 -9.82 9.35 -1.04
CA TYR A 88 -10.37 9.99 0.16
C TYR A 88 -11.70 9.31 0.50
N ASN A 89 -11.81 8.82 1.73
CA ASN A 89 -12.99 8.21 2.32
C ASN A 89 -13.43 9.08 3.50
N PHE A 90 -14.72 9.40 3.56
CA PHE A 90 -15.28 10.22 4.64
C PHE A 90 -16.77 9.95 4.86
N SER A 91 -17.26 10.16 6.08
CA SER A 91 -18.66 9.95 6.42
C SER A 91 -19.39 11.26 6.76
N LEU A 92 -20.68 11.32 6.45
CA LEU A 92 -21.50 12.51 6.65
C LEU A 92 -22.93 12.11 6.97
N LYS A 93 -23.59 12.87 7.84
CA LYS A 93 -25.02 12.68 8.08
C LYS A 93 -25.84 13.61 7.20
N ASP A 94 -26.87 13.08 6.56
CA ASP A 94 -27.87 13.88 5.86
C ASP A 94 -28.81 14.62 6.85
N GLU A 95 -29.71 15.44 6.32
CA GLU A 95 -30.73 16.15 7.13
C GLU A 95 -31.69 15.21 7.88
N SER A 96 -31.79 13.97 7.42
CA SER A 96 -32.58 12.90 8.04
C SER A 96 -31.77 12.06 9.04
N ASN A 97 -30.53 12.46 9.34
CA ASN A 97 -29.59 11.78 10.23
C ASN A 97 -29.20 10.36 9.78
N ASN A 98 -29.33 10.05 8.50
CA ASN A 98 -28.77 8.85 7.89
C ASN A 98 -27.27 9.06 7.65
N ASN A 99 -26.46 8.06 7.98
CA ASN A 99 -25.03 8.12 7.74
C ASN A 99 -24.71 7.75 6.29
N HIS A 100 -24.06 8.66 5.58
CA HIS A 100 -23.53 8.44 4.24
C HIS A 100 -22.02 8.21 4.28
N ILE A 101 -21.54 7.27 3.47
CA ILE A 101 -20.11 6.98 3.32
C ILE A 101 -19.71 7.33 1.89
N TYR A 102 -18.82 8.30 1.75
CA TYR A 102 -18.33 8.77 0.45
C TYR A 102 -16.90 8.33 0.20
N LYS A 103 -16.61 8.06 -1.07
CA LYS A 103 -15.26 7.80 -1.56
C LYS A 103 -14.99 8.63 -2.82
N ILE A 104 -13.86 9.33 -2.85
CA ILE A 104 -13.34 10.01 -4.04
C ILE A 104 -11.99 9.40 -4.39
N THR A 105 -11.86 8.86 -5.59
CA THR A 105 -10.60 8.36 -6.14
C THR A 105 -10.17 9.22 -7.31
N LEU A 106 -8.91 9.64 -7.35
CA LEU A 106 -8.30 10.33 -8.50
C LEU A 106 -7.08 9.54 -8.96
N ARG A 107 -6.98 9.27 -10.27
CA ARG A 107 -5.82 8.61 -10.89
C ARG A 107 -5.07 9.56 -11.80
N TYR A 108 -3.75 9.45 -11.82
CA TYR A 108 -2.85 10.26 -12.65
C TYR A 108 -1.88 9.37 -13.39
N GLU A 109 -1.58 9.71 -14.64
CA GLU A 109 -0.48 9.10 -15.38
C GLU A 109 0.87 9.49 -14.75
N SER A 110 1.71 8.48 -14.50
CA SER A 110 3.03 8.66 -13.88
C SER A 110 2.98 9.40 -12.53
N ASN A 111 4.13 9.82 -11.99
CA ASN A 111 4.25 10.64 -10.76
C ASN A 111 3.99 12.15 -11.00
N ASN A 112 2.96 12.50 -11.79
CA ASN A 112 2.69 13.89 -12.18
C ASN A 112 1.28 14.39 -11.79
N PHE A 113 1.20 15.03 -10.62
CA PHE A 113 0.00 15.69 -10.10
C PHE A 113 -0.24 17.11 -10.68
N SER A 114 0.66 17.62 -11.53
CA SER A 114 0.50 18.95 -12.15
C SER A 114 -0.50 18.94 -13.30
N ASN A 115 -0.79 17.77 -13.86
CA ASN A 115 -1.77 17.56 -14.91
C ASN A 115 -3.16 17.28 -14.34
N GLN A 116 -4.18 17.33 -15.20
CA GLN A 116 -5.50 16.83 -14.84
C GLN A 116 -5.43 15.30 -14.56
N PRO A 117 -6.26 14.79 -13.65
CA PRO A 117 -6.43 13.35 -13.46
C PRO A 117 -6.84 12.67 -14.77
N ILE A 118 -6.37 11.44 -15.00
CA ILE A 118 -6.86 10.61 -16.11
C ILE A 118 -8.23 10.01 -15.84
N ASP A 119 -8.58 9.86 -14.56
CA ASP A 119 -9.81 9.23 -14.11
C ASP A 119 -10.15 9.76 -12.72
N ILE A 120 -11.43 10.02 -12.48
CA ILE A 120 -11.97 10.32 -11.14
C ILE A 120 -13.20 9.46 -10.94
N GLU A 121 -13.31 8.88 -9.76
CA GLU A 121 -14.48 8.14 -9.32
C GLU A 121 -14.99 8.74 -8.01
N PHE A 122 -16.24 9.20 -7.99
CA PHE A 122 -16.96 9.58 -6.79
C PHE A 122 -18.07 8.56 -6.51
N ILE A 123 -18.06 7.99 -5.31
CA ILE A 123 -18.97 6.95 -4.89
C ILE A 123 -19.69 7.38 -3.61
N ASP A 124 -21.02 7.23 -3.61
CA ASP A 124 -21.81 7.11 -2.38
C ASP A 124 -22.03 5.60 -2.08
N GLN A 125 -21.43 5.11 -1.00
CA GLN A 125 -21.41 3.71 -0.57
C GLN A 125 -22.53 3.34 0.40
N THR A 126 -23.49 4.25 0.64
CA THR A 126 -24.48 4.13 1.73
C THR A 126 -25.54 3.06 1.49
N THR A 127 -25.75 2.63 0.23
CA THR A 127 -26.75 1.62 -0.14
C THR A 127 -26.16 0.55 -1.06
N ASN A 128 -26.84 -0.61 -1.17
CA ASN A 128 -26.49 -1.69 -2.10
C ASN A 128 -26.52 -1.26 -3.59
N SER A 129 -27.06 -0.07 -3.90
CA SER A 129 -26.94 0.57 -5.21
C SER A 129 -25.82 1.61 -5.10
N THR A 130 -24.61 1.20 -5.45
CA THR A 130 -23.43 2.06 -5.49
C THR A 130 -23.62 3.10 -6.59
N GLN A 131 -23.97 4.34 -6.25
CA GLN A 131 -24.01 5.41 -7.24
C GLN A 131 -22.58 5.87 -7.50
N VAL A 132 -22.07 5.50 -8.68
CA VAL A 132 -20.73 5.86 -9.13
C VAL A 132 -20.83 6.96 -10.17
N PHE A 133 -20.20 8.11 -9.91
CA PHE A 133 -20.04 9.20 -10.85
C PHE A 133 -18.58 9.34 -11.23
N ALA A 134 -18.30 9.42 -12.52
CA ALA A 134 -16.91 9.45 -13.01
C ALA A 134 -16.68 10.44 -14.13
N CYS A 135 -15.41 10.80 -14.31
CA CYS A 135 -14.87 11.42 -15.52
C CYS A 135 -13.64 10.61 -15.94
N SER A 136 -13.32 10.60 -17.24
CA SER A 136 -12.12 9.95 -17.75
C SER A 136 -11.57 10.69 -18.96
N SER A 137 -10.24 10.64 -19.14
CA SER A 137 -9.53 11.32 -20.23
C SER A 137 -10.05 10.98 -21.63
N VAL A 138 -10.68 9.81 -21.81
CA VAL A 138 -11.11 9.29 -23.11
C VAL A 138 -12.53 9.72 -23.49
N ALA A 139 -13.50 9.62 -22.57
CA ALA A 139 -14.92 9.83 -22.88
C ALA A 139 -15.46 11.16 -22.36
N TYR A 140 -15.10 11.52 -21.13
CA TYR A 140 -15.56 12.71 -20.45
C TYR A 140 -14.39 13.30 -19.66
N PRO A 141 -13.53 14.11 -20.30
CA PRO A 141 -12.27 14.54 -19.72
C PRO A 141 -12.45 15.17 -18.35
N CYS A 142 -11.64 14.75 -17.39
CA CYS A 142 -11.55 15.39 -16.09
C CYS A 142 -10.91 16.77 -16.26
N ILE A 143 -11.70 17.82 -16.01
CA ILE A 143 -11.27 19.21 -16.19
C ILE A 143 -11.58 20.05 -14.96
N ASN A 144 -10.88 21.17 -14.85
CA ASN A 144 -11.00 22.14 -13.75
C ASN A 144 -10.66 21.56 -12.37
N ILE A 145 -9.75 20.60 -12.32
CA ILE A 145 -9.15 20.10 -11.09
C ILE A 145 -7.73 20.66 -10.96
N THR A 146 -7.35 21.05 -9.75
CA THR A 146 -5.94 21.30 -9.43
C THR A 146 -5.54 20.46 -8.25
N THR A 147 -4.35 19.88 -8.30
CA THR A 147 -3.86 18.98 -7.28
C THR A 147 -2.48 19.40 -6.84
N VAL A 148 -2.29 19.44 -5.52
CA VAL A 148 -1.00 19.66 -4.88
C VAL A 148 -0.74 18.45 -4.01
N VAL A 149 0.42 17.83 -4.18
CA VAL A 149 0.89 16.75 -3.29
C VAL A 149 2.30 17.09 -2.84
N ASP A 150 2.50 17.12 -1.54
CA ASP A 150 3.83 17.14 -0.96
C ASP A 150 4.36 15.70 -0.89
N LYS A 151 5.28 15.36 -1.79
CA LYS A 151 5.86 14.01 -1.88
C LYS A 151 6.64 13.58 -0.64
N ASN A 152 7.10 14.53 0.17
CA ASN A 152 7.85 14.23 1.38
C ASN A 152 6.94 13.87 2.55
N THR A 153 5.72 14.42 2.58
CA THR A 153 4.78 14.20 3.70
C THR A 153 3.57 13.35 3.31
N GLY A 154 3.34 13.17 2.01
CA GLY A 154 2.13 12.55 1.47
C GLY A 154 0.90 13.43 1.55
N LYS A 155 1.00 14.64 2.13
CA LYS A 155 -0.12 15.58 2.21
C LYS A 155 -0.59 15.96 0.83
N SER A 156 -1.91 16.01 0.65
CA SER A 156 -2.53 16.38 -0.60
C SER A 156 -3.63 17.42 -0.41
N GLU A 157 -3.81 18.25 -1.42
CA GLU A 157 -4.97 19.10 -1.58
C GLU A 157 -5.46 18.99 -3.03
N VAL A 158 -6.73 18.69 -3.21
CA VAL A 158 -7.41 18.65 -4.50
C VAL A 158 -8.50 19.71 -4.49
N LYS A 159 -8.50 20.60 -5.48
CA LYS A 159 -9.54 21.60 -5.69
C LYS A 159 -10.32 21.26 -6.95
N PHE A 160 -11.63 21.24 -6.80
CA PHE A 160 -12.60 21.07 -7.88
C PHE A 160 -13.24 22.43 -8.15
N ASN A 161 -13.24 22.87 -9.40
CA ASN A 161 -13.88 24.12 -9.80
C ASN A 161 -14.92 23.83 -10.88
N LYS A 162 -16.16 23.58 -10.44
CA LYS A 162 -17.26 23.17 -11.32
C LYS A 162 -16.90 21.93 -12.16
N THR A 163 -16.36 20.92 -11.49
CA THR A 163 -15.93 19.68 -12.13
C THR A 163 -17.14 18.77 -12.32
N ASN A 164 -17.45 18.42 -13.57
CA ASN A 164 -18.58 17.56 -13.88
C ASN A 164 -18.19 16.09 -13.84
N LEU A 165 -18.94 15.29 -13.08
CA LEU A 165 -18.84 13.82 -13.06
C LEU A 165 -20.16 13.23 -13.55
N ARG A 166 -20.11 12.11 -14.28
CA ARG A 166 -21.28 11.51 -14.92
C ARG A 166 -21.45 10.07 -14.50
N ASN A 167 -22.69 9.64 -14.40
CA ASN A 167 -23.05 8.24 -14.42
C ASN A 167 -23.94 7.96 -15.65
N THR A 168 -24.48 6.75 -15.77
CA THR A 168 -25.33 6.37 -16.92
C THR A 168 -26.66 7.14 -17.00
N GLN A 169 -27.08 7.81 -15.92
CA GLN A 169 -28.42 8.39 -15.77
C GLN A 169 -28.41 9.91 -15.56
N SER A 170 -27.31 10.48 -15.07
CA SER A 170 -27.25 11.85 -14.54
C SER A 170 -25.82 12.40 -14.51
N THR A 171 -25.71 13.71 -14.31
CA THR A 171 -24.45 14.43 -14.10
C THR A 171 -24.52 15.12 -12.75
N ILE A 172 -23.39 15.14 -12.04
CA ILE A 172 -23.17 15.97 -10.85
C ILE A 172 -22.05 16.96 -11.12
N GLU A 173 -22.06 18.06 -10.41
CA GLU A 173 -20.96 19.02 -10.36
C GLU A 173 -20.35 19.02 -8.97
N LEU A 174 -19.02 18.89 -8.89
CA LEU A 174 -18.24 19.06 -7.66
C LEU A 174 -17.56 20.42 -7.65
N ASN A 175 -17.63 21.09 -6.51
CA ASN A 175 -16.95 22.36 -6.28
C ASN A 175 -16.37 22.42 -4.86
N GLY A 176 -15.22 23.08 -4.68
CA GLY A 176 -14.56 23.22 -3.38
C GLY A 176 -13.25 22.42 -3.32
N SER A 177 -12.83 22.03 -2.12
CA SER A 177 -11.57 21.33 -1.91
C SER A 177 -11.71 20.12 -1.01
N ILE A 178 -10.84 19.13 -1.20
CA ILE A 178 -10.61 18.03 -0.27
C ILE A 178 -9.12 17.89 -0.04
N SER A 179 -8.73 17.64 1.20
CA SER A 179 -7.33 17.45 1.58
C SER A 179 -7.17 16.19 2.41
N GLY A 180 -5.99 15.60 2.31
CA GLY A 180 -5.63 14.36 2.98
C GLY A 180 -4.24 14.48 3.60
N GLU A 181 -4.05 13.87 4.76
CA GLU A 181 -2.76 13.80 5.44
C GLU A 181 -2.53 12.40 6.00
N LEU A 182 -1.34 11.85 5.72
CA LEU A 182 -0.91 10.57 6.26
C LEU A 182 -0.26 10.78 7.63
N ALA A 183 -0.44 9.80 8.52
CA ALA A 183 0.25 9.77 9.81
C ALA A 183 1.77 9.68 9.68
N VAL A 184 2.22 9.02 8.61
CA VAL A 184 3.62 8.76 8.30
C VAL A 184 3.80 9.01 6.81
N ASN A 185 4.93 9.62 6.49
CA ASN A 185 5.32 9.96 5.14
C ASN A 185 5.34 8.71 4.24
N PRO A 186 4.82 8.79 3.00
CA PRO A 186 4.93 7.70 2.05
C PRO A 186 6.38 7.55 1.58
N PRO A 187 6.78 6.38 1.06
CA PRO A 187 8.09 6.22 0.45
C PRO A 187 8.17 7.09 -0.80
N ASN A 188 9.19 7.95 -0.91
CA ASN A 188 9.42 8.75 -2.11
C ASN A 188 10.32 7.98 -3.07
N ILE A 189 9.73 7.41 -4.12
CA ILE A 189 10.42 6.52 -5.06
C ILE A 189 10.30 7.09 -6.47
N ASP A 190 11.44 7.43 -7.07
CA ASP A 190 11.49 7.93 -8.45
C ASP A 190 11.58 6.79 -9.47
N VAL A 191 12.47 5.83 -9.23
CA VAL A 191 12.70 4.66 -10.10
C VAL A 191 13.16 3.50 -9.23
N ILE A 192 12.81 2.28 -9.63
CA ILE A 192 13.27 1.06 -8.96
C ILE A 192 14.21 0.33 -9.92
N PRO A 193 15.50 0.15 -9.56
CA PRO A 193 16.42 -0.68 -10.35
C PRO A 193 15.85 -2.09 -10.53
N SER A 194 15.91 -2.63 -11.75
CA SER A 194 15.41 -3.97 -12.04
C SER A 194 16.43 -4.80 -12.82
N SER A 195 16.45 -6.10 -12.55
CA SER A 195 17.19 -7.05 -13.37
C SER A 195 16.29 -7.61 -14.49
N ASN A 196 16.86 -7.92 -15.66
CA ASN A 196 16.14 -8.73 -16.66
C ASN A 196 16.15 -10.23 -16.35
N GLN A 197 16.67 -10.63 -15.18
CA GLN A 197 16.72 -12.04 -14.80
C GLN A 197 15.31 -12.51 -14.45
N ASN A 198 15.03 -13.75 -14.84
CA ASN A 198 13.87 -14.46 -14.38
C ASN A 198 14.14 -14.95 -12.95
N TYR A 199 13.12 -14.87 -12.10
CA TYR A 199 13.17 -15.43 -10.75
C TYR A 199 12.75 -16.88 -10.82
N ALA A 200 13.43 -17.73 -10.07
CA ALA A 200 13.04 -19.13 -9.90
C ALA A 200 12.55 -19.30 -8.48
N LEU A 201 11.23 -19.41 -8.32
CA LEU A 201 10.66 -19.96 -7.09
C LEU A 201 10.38 -21.44 -7.31
N ASN A 202 11.01 -22.29 -6.53
CA ASN A 202 10.87 -23.72 -6.64
C ASN A 202 9.77 -24.20 -5.69
N MET A 203 8.89 -25.06 -6.19
CA MET A 203 7.86 -25.72 -5.41
C MET A 203 8.23 -27.19 -5.19
N TYR A 204 8.05 -27.65 -3.95
CA TYR A 204 8.33 -29.01 -3.51
C TYR A 204 7.08 -29.59 -2.86
N ASN A 205 6.91 -30.90 -2.94
CA ASN A 205 5.88 -31.61 -2.19
C ASN A 205 6.40 -32.05 -0.80
N ASN A 206 5.54 -32.71 -0.02
CA ASN A 206 5.83 -33.21 1.32
C ASN A 206 7.07 -34.13 1.42
N ASN A 207 7.48 -34.76 0.31
CA ASN A 207 8.62 -35.67 0.26
C ASN A 207 9.91 -34.95 -0.22
N GLU A 208 9.92 -33.62 -0.21
CA GLU A 208 10.98 -32.77 -0.77
C GLU A 208 11.24 -33.05 -2.25
N SER A 209 10.27 -33.67 -2.94
CA SER A 209 10.35 -33.90 -4.37
C SER A 209 9.96 -32.62 -5.10
N PHE A 210 10.88 -32.13 -5.91
CA PHE A 210 10.67 -31.01 -6.80
C PHE A 210 9.41 -31.22 -7.66
N GLN A 211 8.52 -30.24 -7.65
CA GLN A 211 7.27 -30.23 -8.42
C GLN A 211 7.40 -29.33 -9.64
N ASN A 212 7.76 -28.07 -9.43
CA ASN A 212 7.72 -27.05 -10.48
C ASN A 212 8.63 -25.87 -10.17
N ILE A 213 9.03 -25.13 -11.21
CA ILE A 213 9.59 -23.77 -11.09
C ILE A 213 8.49 -22.80 -11.49
N LEU A 214 8.18 -21.87 -10.59
CA LEU A 214 7.45 -20.67 -10.94
C LEU A 214 8.46 -19.66 -11.50
N ASP A 215 8.52 -19.57 -12.82
CA ASP A 215 9.25 -18.52 -13.53
C ASP A 215 8.30 -17.35 -13.78
N GLY A 216 8.38 -16.34 -12.92
CA GLY A 216 7.59 -15.11 -13.01
C GLY A 216 8.47 -13.94 -13.43
N LYS A 217 8.02 -13.16 -14.43
CA LYS A 217 8.62 -11.85 -14.71
C LYS A 217 7.92 -10.80 -13.87
N LEU A 218 8.69 -9.96 -13.22
CA LEU A 218 8.16 -8.86 -12.45
C LEU A 218 7.61 -7.81 -13.40
N GLN A 219 6.36 -7.40 -13.24
CA GLN A 219 5.72 -6.44 -14.14
C GLN A 219 5.33 -5.17 -13.42
N PHE A 220 4.86 -5.29 -12.17
CA PHE A 220 4.26 -4.18 -11.45
C PHE A 220 4.61 -4.20 -9.97
N ILE A 221 4.96 -3.02 -9.44
CA ILE A 221 5.16 -2.77 -8.02
C ILE A 221 4.28 -1.58 -7.64
N GLN A 222 3.56 -1.69 -6.52
CA GLN A 222 2.74 -0.61 -6.01
C GLN A 222 3.02 -0.37 -4.54
N PHE A 223 3.18 0.90 -4.18
CA PHE A 223 3.28 1.36 -2.80
C PHE A 223 1.98 2.06 -2.44
N VAL A 224 1.44 1.76 -1.26
CA VAL A 224 0.25 2.39 -0.69
C VAL A 224 0.59 2.91 0.70
N ASN A 225 0.38 4.21 0.89
CA ASN A 225 0.80 4.97 2.07
C ASN A 225 2.28 4.69 2.39
N HIS A 226 2.62 4.55 3.67
CA HIS A 226 3.99 4.31 4.14
C HIS A 226 4.36 2.83 4.26
N ASN A 227 3.37 1.92 4.27
CA ASN A 227 3.57 0.57 4.78
C ASN A 227 3.30 -0.55 3.80
N ILE A 228 2.47 -0.32 2.79
CA ILE A 228 1.98 -1.40 1.95
C ILE A 228 2.75 -1.40 0.65
N MET A 229 3.53 -2.45 0.41
CA MET A 229 4.07 -2.75 -0.91
C MET A 229 3.36 -3.98 -1.45
N ASN A 230 2.68 -3.80 -2.58
CA ASN A 230 2.10 -4.86 -3.39
C ASN A 230 3.03 -5.14 -4.55
N PHE A 231 3.32 -6.42 -4.76
CA PHE A 231 4.22 -6.85 -5.79
C PHE A 231 3.54 -7.90 -6.66
N ASN A 232 3.46 -7.64 -7.96
CA ASN A 232 2.81 -8.52 -8.92
C ASN A 232 3.80 -8.99 -9.99
N THR A 233 4.04 -10.30 -10.01
CA THR A 233 4.86 -10.96 -11.03
C THR A 233 3.96 -11.61 -12.06
N GLY A 234 4.05 -11.26 -13.34
CA GLY A 234 3.34 -11.96 -14.40
C GLY A 234 4.32 -12.53 -15.44
N PRO A 235 4.31 -13.84 -15.75
CA PRO A 235 5.00 -14.38 -16.90
C PRO A 235 4.18 -14.18 -18.19
N SER A 236 4.86 -14.44 -19.30
CA SER A 236 4.56 -14.12 -20.70
C SER A 236 3.22 -14.64 -21.29
N TYR A 237 2.30 -15.14 -20.47
CA TYR A 237 0.92 -15.51 -20.83
C TYR A 237 -0.04 -15.07 -19.70
N ILE A 238 -0.38 -13.78 -19.67
CA ILE A 238 -1.60 -13.07 -19.13
C ILE A 238 -2.45 -13.62 -17.96
N TYR A 239 -2.12 -14.72 -17.27
CA TYR A 239 -3.06 -15.41 -16.38
C TYR A 239 -2.49 -15.80 -15.01
N ASP A 240 -1.20 -16.12 -14.87
CA ASP A 240 -0.64 -16.51 -13.57
C ASP A 240 0.17 -15.36 -12.95
N PHE A 241 0.01 -15.10 -11.66
CA PHE A 241 0.79 -14.09 -10.96
C PHE A 241 1.06 -14.40 -9.50
N ILE A 242 2.13 -13.81 -8.98
CA ILE A 242 2.47 -13.84 -7.55
C ILE A 242 2.11 -12.48 -6.99
N SER A 243 1.30 -12.47 -5.94
CA SER A 243 0.97 -11.27 -5.16
C SER A 243 1.66 -11.36 -3.81
N VAL A 244 2.46 -10.36 -3.45
CA VAL A 244 3.05 -10.24 -2.11
C VAL A 244 2.68 -8.89 -1.52
N LYS A 245 2.12 -8.91 -0.31
CA LYS A 245 1.82 -7.72 0.49
C LYS A 245 2.71 -7.67 1.71
N THR A 246 3.35 -6.53 1.91
CA THR A 246 4.06 -6.23 3.15
C THR A 246 3.35 -5.15 3.95
N ILE A 247 3.49 -5.17 5.28
CA ILE A 247 3.11 -4.09 6.20
C ILE A 247 4.26 -3.93 7.18
N ASN A 248 4.79 -2.72 7.36
CA ASN A 248 5.92 -2.45 8.25
C ASN A 248 7.12 -3.39 7.98
N ASN A 249 7.45 -3.59 6.70
CA ASN A 249 8.51 -4.50 6.25
C ASN A 249 8.33 -5.99 6.61
N LYS A 250 7.13 -6.41 7.03
CA LYS A 250 6.78 -7.82 7.28
C LYS A 250 5.81 -8.31 6.23
N VAL A 251 5.98 -9.54 5.76
CA VAL A 251 5.03 -10.18 4.84
C VAL A 251 3.74 -10.47 5.60
N THR A 252 2.62 -10.02 5.05
CA THR A 252 1.27 -10.28 5.61
C THR A 252 0.39 -11.05 4.65
N GLU A 253 0.77 -11.13 3.38
CA GLU A 253 0.06 -11.85 2.32
C GLU A 253 1.09 -12.31 1.30
N PHE A 254 0.98 -13.57 0.87
CA PHE A 254 1.76 -14.11 -0.23
C PHE A 254 0.91 -15.14 -0.94
N GLU A 255 0.62 -14.89 -2.21
CA GLU A 255 -0.33 -15.65 -3.01
C GLU A 255 0.25 -16.00 -4.37
N LEU A 256 -0.02 -17.21 -4.80
CA LEU A 256 0.26 -17.75 -6.13
C LEU A 256 -1.10 -17.95 -6.81
N ILE A 257 -1.41 -17.09 -7.76
CA ILE A 257 -2.73 -17.02 -8.37
C ILE A 257 -2.61 -17.43 -9.84
N SER A 258 -3.46 -18.36 -10.26
CA SER A 258 -3.76 -18.67 -11.65
C SER A 258 -5.16 -18.18 -11.99
N TYR A 259 -5.26 -17.37 -13.03
CA TYR A 259 -6.54 -16.89 -13.55
C TYR A 259 -7.25 -17.95 -14.39
N LEU A 260 -6.51 -18.82 -15.08
CA LEU A 260 -7.08 -19.86 -15.94
C LEU A 260 -7.62 -21.04 -15.14
N ASP A 261 -6.96 -21.36 -14.02
CA ASP A 261 -7.38 -22.44 -13.15
C ASP A 261 -7.30 -22.00 -11.67
N PRO A 262 -8.34 -21.35 -11.15
CA PRO A 262 -8.36 -20.92 -9.75
C PRO A 262 -8.20 -22.06 -8.74
N SER A 263 -8.45 -23.31 -9.15
CA SER A 263 -8.31 -24.48 -8.26
C SER A 263 -6.84 -24.77 -7.91
N ILE A 264 -5.90 -24.29 -8.72
CA ILE A 264 -4.46 -24.39 -8.44
C ILE A 264 -3.90 -23.18 -7.68
N ASN A 265 -4.76 -22.23 -7.27
CA ASN A 265 -4.31 -21.11 -6.45
C ASN A 265 -3.76 -21.61 -5.11
N ARG A 266 -2.66 -21.02 -4.69
CA ARG A 266 -2.03 -21.27 -3.39
C ARG A 266 -1.82 -19.96 -2.67
N ARG A 267 -1.80 -20.03 -1.35
CA ARG A 267 -1.27 -18.97 -0.50
C ARG A 267 -0.27 -19.56 0.47
N VAL A 268 0.68 -18.75 0.92
CA VAL A 268 1.55 -19.17 2.02
C VAL A 268 0.71 -19.22 3.30
N ASP A 269 0.86 -20.31 4.07
CA ASP A 269 0.28 -20.42 5.40
C ASP A 269 0.78 -19.25 6.27
N PRO A 270 -0.09 -18.50 6.95
CA PRO A 270 0.34 -17.38 7.80
C PRO A 270 1.41 -17.75 8.83
N ASN A 271 1.43 -18.99 9.33
CA ASN A 271 2.46 -19.48 10.25
C ASN A 271 3.84 -19.63 9.60
N SER A 272 3.90 -19.59 8.28
CA SER A 272 5.13 -19.66 7.49
C SER A 272 5.65 -18.30 7.02
N PHE A 273 4.99 -17.17 7.34
CA PHE A 273 5.52 -15.84 6.95
C PHE A 273 6.88 -15.53 7.58
N SER A 274 7.22 -16.12 8.73
CA SER A 274 8.55 -16.03 9.35
C SER A 274 9.67 -16.62 8.48
N LYS A 275 9.32 -17.47 7.51
CA LYS A 275 10.24 -18.06 6.53
C LYS A 275 10.42 -17.20 5.28
N ILE A 276 9.83 -16.00 5.25
CA ILE A 276 9.97 -15.04 4.15
C ILE A 276 10.62 -13.78 4.70
N GLN A 277 11.87 -13.57 4.34
CA GLN A 277 12.61 -12.36 4.70
C GLN A 277 12.46 -11.31 3.59
N TYR A 278 11.97 -10.13 3.94
CA TYR A 278 11.88 -8.98 3.04
C TYR A 278 13.03 -7.99 3.30
N ASN A 279 13.71 -7.57 2.23
CA ASN A 279 14.69 -6.48 2.25
C ASN A 279 14.05 -5.22 1.63
N PRO A 280 13.76 -4.18 2.44
CA PRO A 280 13.12 -2.95 1.96
C PRO A 280 14.04 -2.04 1.14
N GLU A 281 15.37 -2.20 1.20
CA GLU A 281 16.30 -1.40 0.40
C GLU A 281 16.35 -1.87 -1.06
N THR A 282 16.24 -3.19 -1.27
CA THR A 282 16.29 -3.83 -2.59
C THR A 282 14.93 -4.31 -3.07
N TYR A 283 13.88 -4.13 -2.26
CA TYR A 283 12.52 -4.64 -2.47
C TYR A 283 12.46 -6.14 -2.77
N SER A 284 13.38 -6.92 -2.21
CA SER A 284 13.54 -8.35 -2.50
C SER A 284 13.13 -9.23 -1.34
N PHE A 285 12.57 -10.39 -1.64
CA PHE A 285 12.20 -11.42 -0.70
C PHE A 285 13.06 -12.66 -0.90
N ASN A 286 13.48 -13.24 0.22
CA ASN A 286 14.10 -14.55 0.29
C ASN A 286 13.18 -15.49 1.04
N ILE A 287 12.85 -16.62 0.42
CA ILE A 287 11.85 -17.58 0.90
C ILE A 287 12.56 -18.89 1.18
N THR A 288 12.46 -19.38 2.41
CA THR A 288 13.07 -20.64 2.84
C THR A 288 12.00 -21.64 3.27
N GLN A 289 11.59 -22.52 2.35
CA GLN A 289 10.63 -23.60 2.62
C GLN A 289 9.31 -23.14 3.26
N ALA A 290 8.71 -22.05 2.77
CA ALA A 290 7.43 -21.56 3.28
C ALA A 290 6.30 -22.50 2.85
N ASN A 291 5.41 -22.86 3.78
CA ASN A 291 4.34 -23.81 3.51
C ASN A 291 3.25 -23.14 2.65
N LEU A 292 2.74 -23.85 1.65
CA LEU A 292 1.63 -23.44 0.81
C LEU A 292 0.35 -24.19 1.20
N VAL A 293 -0.79 -23.51 1.08
CA VAL A 293 -2.13 -24.08 1.25
C VAL A 293 -3.02 -23.66 0.09
N TYR A 294 -3.98 -24.52 -0.29
CA TYR A 294 -5.01 -24.18 -1.27
C TYR A 294 -5.98 -23.17 -0.67
N TYR A 295 -6.58 -22.31 -1.51
CA TYR A 295 -7.56 -21.32 -1.06
C TYR A 295 -8.80 -21.95 -0.43
N ASP A 296 -9.37 -22.95 -1.12
CA ASP A 296 -10.66 -23.54 -0.74
C ASP A 296 -10.53 -24.82 0.11
N PHE A 297 -9.31 -25.36 0.24
CA PHE A 297 -9.05 -26.62 0.93
C PHE A 297 -7.82 -26.49 1.83
N PRO A 298 -8.00 -26.14 3.11
CA PRO A 298 -6.89 -26.00 4.06
C PRO A 298 -6.23 -27.34 4.44
N SER A 299 -6.62 -28.49 3.85
CA SER A 299 -6.10 -29.80 4.25
C SER A 299 -5.37 -30.56 3.14
N SER A 300 -4.14 -30.97 3.50
CA SER A 300 -3.39 -32.19 3.13
C SER A 300 -2.24 -32.14 2.13
N ALA A 301 -2.04 -31.05 1.38
CA ALA A 301 -0.81 -30.87 0.61
C ALA A 301 0.07 -29.81 1.27
N ASN A 302 1.06 -30.24 2.06
CA ASN A 302 2.11 -29.37 2.57
C ASN A 302 3.15 -29.18 1.45
N GLU A 303 2.73 -28.48 0.39
CA GLU A 303 3.69 -27.98 -0.59
C GLU A 303 4.56 -26.91 0.09
N TYR A 304 5.81 -26.81 -0.32
CA TYR A 304 6.72 -25.77 0.16
C TYR A 304 7.24 -24.98 -1.02
N ILE A 305 7.42 -23.69 -0.82
CA ILE A 305 8.06 -22.79 -1.78
C ILE A 305 9.39 -22.29 -1.21
N GLU A 306 10.39 -22.17 -2.08
CA GLU A 306 11.69 -21.59 -1.77
C GLU A 306 12.25 -20.82 -2.97
N GLY A 307 13.13 -19.86 -2.71
CA GLY A 307 13.79 -19.06 -3.74
C GLY A 307 13.82 -17.58 -3.40
N ASN A 308 14.16 -16.75 -4.40
CA ASN A 308 14.25 -15.31 -4.25
C ASN A 308 13.41 -14.59 -5.30
N ILE A 309 12.84 -13.45 -4.92
CA ILE A 309 11.96 -12.64 -5.77
C ILE A 309 12.18 -11.16 -5.43
N GLY A 310 12.37 -10.28 -6.40
CA GLY A 310 12.59 -8.83 -6.15
C GLY A 310 13.01 -8.12 -7.42
N PRO A 311 12.80 -6.82 -7.60
CA PRO A 311 12.93 -6.12 -8.89
C PRO A 311 14.20 -6.42 -9.71
#